data_AF-A0A7W1TUQ4-F1
#
_entry.id   AF-A0A7W1TUQ4-F1
#
_cell.length_a   1.000
_cell.length_b   1.000
_cell.length_c   1.000
_cell.angle_alpha   90.00
_cell.angle_beta   90.00
_cell.angle_gamma   90.00
#
_symmetry.space_group_name_H-M   'P 1'
#
loop_
_entity.id
_entity.type
_entity.pdbx_description
1 polymer ?
#
loop_
_entity_poly.entity_id
_entity_poly.type
_entity_poly.pdbx_seq_one_letter_code
_entity_poly.pdbx_strand_id
1 'polypeptide(L)'
;MRPPANAAPRSSIASWLLQRYLQAPEHAAKLRFTRWLGRVFPGGVRTRLAEGIVLYLSPADWIEYLLLRGEVYEPATRAFLRHNLRAGDGAVYAGVNFGLHVVDGALAVGPSGRIVGVEPQPRARTRAGRNLAANGAGAQTTIVAKALAASDGRTTMAWAPVDNP
;
A
#
# COMPACT_ATOMS: atom_id res chain seq x y z
N MET A 1 -6.92 -2.28 -27.00
CA MET A 1 -8.23 -2.62 -26.38
C MET A 1 -8.12 -2.46 -24.87
N ARG A 2 -8.90 -1.56 -24.26
CA ARG A 2 -9.02 -1.47 -22.79
C ARG A 2 -9.69 -2.75 -22.28
N PRO A 3 -9.17 -3.43 -21.25
CA PRO A 3 -9.94 -4.51 -20.62
C PRO A 3 -11.25 -3.92 -20.06
N PRO A 4 -12.33 -4.71 -20.01
CA PRO A 4 -13.59 -4.25 -19.44
C PRO A 4 -13.34 -3.82 -17.99
N ALA A 5 -13.86 -2.65 -17.63
CA ALA A 5 -13.89 -2.18 -16.26
C ALA A 5 -14.69 -3.22 -15.45
N ASN A 6 -13.98 -4.16 -14.82
CA ASN A 6 -14.57 -5.03 -13.82
C ASN A 6 -15.18 -4.07 -12.79
N ALA A 7 -16.51 -4.03 -12.75
CA ALA A 7 -17.27 -3.16 -11.87
C ALA A 7 -16.86 -3.53 -10.44
N ALA A 8 -15.93 -2.74 -9.89
CA ALA A 8 -15.48 -2.93 -8.53
C ALA A 8 -16.71 -2.94 -7.62
N PRO A 9 -16.78 -3.83 -6.62
CA PRO A 9 -17.90 -3.81 -5.68
C PRO A 9 -18.03 -2.40 -5.13
N ARG A 10 -19.22 -1.82 -5.28
CA ARG A 10 -19.57 -0.48 -4.78
C ARG A 10 -19.08 -0.39 -3.34
N SER A 11 -18.35 0.67 -3.00
CA SER A 11 -17.97 0.93 -1.61
C SER A 11 -19.24 0.87 -0.77
N SER A 12 -19.25 0.03 0.27
CA SER A 12 -20.41 -0.07 1.14
C SER A 12 -20.69 1.31 1.77
N ILE A 13 -21.95 1.56 2.15
CA ILE A 13 -22.32 2.81 2.83
C ILE A 13 -21.46 3.03 4.08
N ALA A 14 -21.07 1.95 4.76
CA ALA A 14 -20.18 1.97 5.91
C ALA A 14 -18.76 2.42 5.54
N SER A 15 -18.18 1.95 4.42
CA SER A 15 -16.87 2.41 3.96
C SER A 15 -16.89 3.90 3.59
N TRP A 16 -17.97 4.37 2.98
CA TRP A 16 -18.14 5.79 2.64
C TRP A 16 -18.29 6.66 3.89
N LEU A 17 -19.14 6.27 4.85
CA LEU A 17 -19.30 6.97 6.13
C LEU A 17 -17.97 7.03 6.90
N LEU A 18 -17.24 5.92 6.93
CA LEU A 18 -15.92 5.85 7.55
C LEU A 18 -14.96 6.84 6.89
N GLN A 19 -14.86 6.84 5.56
CA GLN A 19 -14.00 7.80 4.85
C GLN A 19 -14.38 9.25 5.16
N ARG A 20 -15.67 9.60 5.18
CA ARG A 20 -16.12 10.96 5.53
C ARG A 20 -15.75 11.33 6.96
N TYR A 21 -15.90 10.41 7.91
CA TYR A 21 -15.50 10.64 9.29
C TYR A 21 -13.99 10.86 9.40
N LEU A 22 -13.18 10.06 8.71
CA LEU A 22 -11.72 10.22 8.70
C LEU A 22 -11.30 11.54 8.04
N GLN A 23 -12.04 12.04 7.06
CA GLN A 23 -11.79 13.34 6.42
C GLN A 23 -12.29 14.55 7.21
N ALA A 24 -13.11 14.36 8.25
CA ALA A 24 -13.62 15.45 9.08
C ALA A 24 -12.51 16.08 9.96
N PRO A 25 -12.70 17.29 10.52
CA PRO A 25 -11.73 17.93 11.41
C PRO A 25 -11.23 17.03 12.54
N GLU A 26 -9.97 17.20 12.93
CA GLU A 26 -9.35 16.40 13.99
C GLU A 26 -9.97 16.70 15.36
N HIS A 27 -10.14 15.63 16.16
CA HIS A 27 -10.58 15.73 17.55
C HIS A 27 -10.05 14.54 18.35
N ALA A 28 -9.85 14.70 19.66
CA ALA A 28 -9.15 13.70 20.49
C ALA A 28 -9.78 12.29 20.45
N ALA A 29 -11.11 12.19 20.30
CA ALA A 29 -11.79 10.90 20.18
C ALA A 29 -11.53 10.17 18.84
N LYS A 30 -11.13 10.89 17.79
CA LYS A 30 -10.86 10.33 16.46
C LYS A 30 -9.66 9.38 16.46
N LEU A 31 -8.58 9.76 17.14
CA LEU A 31 -7.41 8.89 17.33
C LEU A 31 -7.75 7.61 18.11
N ARG A 32 -8.64 7.70 19.09
CA ARG A 32 -9.12 6.53 19.85
C ARG A 32 -9.95 5.62 18.96
N PHE A 33 -10.82 6.20 18.14
CA PHE A 33 -11.66 5.49 17.19
C PHE A 33 -10.84 4.81 16.09
N THR A 34 -9.83 5.47 15.52
CA THR A 34 -8.96 4.90 14.47
C THR A 34 -8.12 3.75 15.02
N ARG A 35 -7.57 3.89 16.22
CA ARG A 35 -6.90 2.78 16.92
C ARG A 35 -7.83 1.60 17.18
N TRP A 36 -9.06 1.86 17.61
CA TRP A 36 -10.08 0.82 17.79
C TRP A 36 -10.43 0.15 16.45
N LEU A 37 -10.64 0.92 15.38
CA LEU A 37 -10.88 0.39 14.04
C LEU A 37 -9.72 -0.49 13.55
N GLY A 38 -8.46 -0.11 13.82
CA GLY A 38 -7.30 -0.95 13.49
C GLY A 38 -7.34 -2.32 14.16
N ARG A 39 -7.93 -2.44 15.37
CA ARG A 39 -8.15 -3.72 16.05
C ARG A 39 -9.28 -4.53 15.44
N VAL A 40 -10.37 -3.87 15.04
CA VAL A 40 -11.55 -4.51 14.45
C VAL A 40 -11.33 -4.91 12.98
N PHE A 41 -10.48 -4.17 12.27
CA PHE A 41 -10.13 -4.41 10.87
C PHE A 41 -8.63 -4.70 10.72
N PRO A 42 -8.12 -5.83 11.27
CA PRO A 42 -6.69 -6.15 11.23
C PRO A 42 -6.16 -6.35 9.80
N GLY A 43 -7.03 -6.65 8.85
CA GLY A 43 -6.70 -6.73 7.43
C GLY A 43 -6.67 -5.38 6.69
N GLY A 44 -6.99 -4.28 7.37
CA GLY A 44 -7.13 -2.95 6.79
C GLY A 44 -8.48 -2.70 6.10
N VAL A 45 -8.76 -1.42 5.87
CA VAL A 45 -9.95 -0.89 5.21
C VAL A 45 -9.65 -0.72 3.72
N ARG A 46 -10.46 -1.34 2.86
CA ARG A 46 -10.33 -1.21 1.41
C ARG A 46 -10.65 0.22 0.98
N THR A 47 -9.67 0.88 0.39
CA THR A 47 -9.71 2.30 0.03
C THR A 47 -9.23 2.47 -1.40
N ARG A 48 -9.96 3.26 -2.18
CA ARG A 48 -9.52 3.72 -3.51
C ARG A 48 -8.91 5.11 -3.36
N LEU A 49 -7.66 5.26 -3.76
CA LEU A 49 -6.98 6.55 -3.83
C LEU A 49 -7.49 7.35 -5.03
N ALA A 50 -7.20 8.66 -5.05
CA ALA A 50 -7.64 9.57 -6.11
C ALA A 50 -7.20 9.10 -7.52
N GLU A 51 -6.08 8.38 -7.61
CA GLU A 51 -5.49 7.93 -8.87
C GLU A 51 -5.98 6.54 -9.31
N GLY A 52 -6.99 5.98 -8.64
CA GLY A 52 -7.64 4.72 -9.01
C GLY A 52 -7.02 3.47 -8.38
N ILE A 53 -5.86 3.59 -7.74
CA ILE A 53 -5.22 2.50 -6.97
C ILE A 53 -6.10 2.09 -5.80
N VAL A 54 -6.22 0.79 -5.58
CA VAL A 54 -7.00 0.20 -4.47
C VAL A 54 -6.06 -0.45 -3.46
N LEU A 55 -6.11 -0.02 -2.21
CA LEU A 55 -5.29 -0.56 -1.12
C LEU A 55 -6.15 -0.95 0.08
N TYR A 56 -5.67 -1.91 0.87
CA TYR A 56 -6.18 -2.25 2.19
C TYR A 56 -5.33 -1.53 3.23
N LEU A 57 -5.86 -0.43 3.75
CA LEU A 57 -5.15 0.51 4.60
C LEU A 57 -5.47 0.31 6.09
N SER A 58 -4.45 0.23 6.93
CA SER A 58 -4.58 0.14 8.37
C SER A 58 -4.81 1.52 8.99
N PRO A 59 -5.92 1.75 9.72
CA PRO A 59 -6.13 3.00 10.46
C PRO A 59 -5.16 3.19 11.65
N ALA A 60 -4.43 2.13 12.03
CA ALA A 60 -3.47 2.17 13.13
C ALA A 60 -2.05 2.54 12.70
N ASP A 61 -1.77 2.54 11.39
CA ASP A 61 -0.50 3.01 10.84
C ASP A 61 -0.65 4.47 10.39
N TRP A 62 0.29 5.34 10.76
CA TRP A 62 0.18 6.77 10.49
C TRP A 62 0.16 7.09 8.99
N ILE A 63 1.02 6.47 8.19
CA ILE A 63 1.10 6.72 6.74
C ILE A 63 -0.21 6.29 6.08
N GLU A 64 -0.71 5.13 6.47
CA GLU A 64 -1.95 4.59 5.93
C GLU A 64 -3.18 5.37 6.41
N TYR A 65 -3.13 5.92 7.62
CA TYR A 65 -4.12 6.87 8.11
C TYR A 65 -4.15 8.16 7.28
N LEU A 66 -3.00 8.73 6.92
CA LEU A 66 -2.94 9.88 6.00
C LEU A 66 -3.65 9.57 4.67
N LEU A 67 -3.37 8.41 4.09
CA LEU A 67 -4.01 7.96 2.84
C LEU A 67 -5.52 7.74 3.02
N LEU A 68 -5.96 7.20 4.15
CA LEU A 68 -7.39 7.05 4.48
C LEU A 68 -8.11 8.40 4.59
N ARG A 69 -7.39 9.45 5.00
CA ARG A 69 -7.86 10.84 5.02
C ARG A 69 -7.84 11.52 3.64
N GLY A 70 -7.44 10.81 2.59
CA GLY A 70 -7.34 11.35 1.25
C GLY A 70 -6.11 12.22 1.01
N GLU A 71 -5.15 12.21 1.93
CA GLU A 71 -3.84 12.87 1.75
C GLU A 71 -2.94 12.01 0.86
N VAL A 72 -1.79 12.58 0.45
CA VAL A 72 -0.83 11.89 -0.42
C VAL A 72 0.47 11.67 0.35
N TYR A 73 0.90 10.41 0.42
CA TYR A 73 2.23 10.06 0.93
C TYR A 73 3.27 10.11 -0.19
N GLU A 74 4.40 10.76 0.08
CA GLU A 74 5.53 10.95 -0.85
C GLU A 74 5.12 11.33 -2.30
N PRO A 75 4.43 12.47 -2.49
CA PRO A 75 3.93 12.86 -3.81
C PRO A 75 5.05 12.97 -4.87
N ALA A 76 6.23 13.46 -4.49
CA ALA A 76 7.38 13.58 -5.39
C ALA A 76 7.91 12.21 -5.86
N THR A 77 8.07 11.25 -4.93
CA THR A 77 8.49 9.87 -5.26
C THR A 77 7.49 9.22 -6.21
N ARG A 78 6.19 9.36 -5.93
CA ARG A 78 5.13 8.77 -6.77
C ARG A 78 5.09 9.41 -8.16
N ALA A 79 5.27 10.73 -8.25
CA ALA A 79 5.37 11.43 -9.52
C ALA A 79 6.61 10.97 -10.32
N PHE A 80 7.77 10.84 -9.65
CA PHE A 80 9.00 10.35 -10.26
C PHE A 80 8.82 8.94 -10.86
N LEU A 81 8.27 8.00 -10.09
CA LEU A 81 8.05 6.62 -10.56
C LEU A 81 7.14 6.59 -11.80
N ARG A 82 6.01 7.31 -11.75
CA ARG A 82 5.04 7.34 -12.86
C ARG A 82 5.56 8.03 -14.11
N HIS A 83 6.46 9.00 -13.97
CA HIS A 83 7.02 9.72 -15.11
C HIS A 83 8.15 8.94 -15.80
N ASN A 84 8.91 8.15 -15.04
CA ASN A 84 10.12 7.50 -15.55
C ASN A 84 9.91 6.05 -15.97
N LEU A 85 8.95 5.33 -15.36
CA LEU A 85 8.65 3.95 -15.75
C LEU A 85 7.72 3.90 -16.95
N ARG A 86 8.11 3.10 -17.95
CA ARG A 86 7.35 2.85 -19.18
C ARG A 86 6.88 1.41 -19.25
N ALA A 87 5.90 1.17 -20.10
CA ALA A 87 5.39 -0.18 -20.35
C ALA A 87 6.52 -1.13 -20.80
N GLY A 88 6.65 -2.28 -20.15
CA GLY A 88 7.71 -3.25 -20.39
C GLY A 88 8.98 -3.05 -19.56
N ASP A 89 9.13 -1.94 -18.82
CA ASP A 89 10.32 -1.70 -18.01
C ASP A 89 10.43 -2.68 -16.82
N GLY A 90 11.63 -2.71 -16.25
CA GLY A 90 11.94 -3.38 -14.99
C GLY A 90 12.23 -2.39 -13.87
N ALA A 91 11.81 -2.71 -12.64
CA ALA A 91 12.19 -1.93 -11.46
C ALA A 91 12.41 -2.80 -10.22
N VAL A 92 13.33 -2.34 -9.35
CA VAL A 92 13.66 -2.99 -8.09
C VAL A 92 13.33 -2.04 -6.94
N TYR A 93 12.67 -2.56 -5.90
CA TYR A 93 12.27 -1.80 -4.71
C TYR A 93 12.95 -2.33 -3.45
N ALA A 94 13.65 -1.44 -2.76
CA ALA A 94 14.21 -1.66 -1.44
C ALA A 94 13.14 -1.32 -0.37
N GLY A 95 12.55 -2.33 0.26
CA GLY A 95 11.42 -2.16 1.15
C GLY A 95 10.11 -2.07 0.37
N VAL A 96 9.20 -3.02 0.61
CA VAL A 96 7.89 -3.05 -0.04
C VAL A 96 6.82 -2.48 0.88
N ASN A 97 6.97 -2.68 2.20
CA ASN A 97 5.99 -2.31 3.22
C ASN A 97 4.59 -2.85 2.85
N PHE A 98 3.54 -2.01 2.87
CA PHE A 98 2.18 -2.37 2.46
C PHE A 98 1.97 -2.31 0.93
N GLY A 99 2.99 -1.97 0.15
CA GLY A 99 2.99 -2.12 -1.31
C GLY A 99 2.55 -0.90 -2.12
N LEU A 100 2.44 0.30 -1.54
CA LEU A 100 2.04 1.52 -2.28
C LEU A 100 2.90 1.77 -3.53
N HIS A 101 4.21 1.95 -3.36
CA HIS A 101 5.11 2.30 -4.46
C HIS A 101 5.31 1.14 -5.44
N VAL A 102 5.30 -0.10 -4.94
CA VAL A 102 5.40 -1.30 -5.78
C VAL A 102 4.16 -1.45 -6.67
N VAL A 103 2.97 -1.11 -6.17
CA VAL A 103 1.76 -1.05 -7.00
C VAL A 103 1.85 0.07 -8.03
N ASP A 104 2.31 1.27 -7.66
CA ASP A 104 2.51 2.37 -8.63
C ASP A 104 3.44 1.90 -9.78
N GLY A 105 4.58 1.28 -9.46
CA GLY A 105 5.51 0.76 -10.45
C GLY A 105 4.92 -0.36 -11.30
N ALA A 106 4.27 -1.34 -10.68
CA ALA A 106 3.68 -2.47 -11.38
C ALA A 106 2.58 -2.06 -12.36
N LEU A 107 1.81 -1.02 -12.03
CA LEU A 107 0.82 -0.45 -12.94
C LEU A 107 1.47 0.36 -14.07
N ALA A 108 2.55 1.09 -13.80
CA ALA A 108 3.28 1.86 -14.81
C ALA A 108 3.95 0.96 -15.85
N VAL A 109 4.61 -0.12 -15.43
CA VAL A 109 5.31 -1.04 -16.34
C VAL A 109 4.35 -2.01 -17.06
N GLY A 110 3.14 -2.19 -16.53
CA GLY A 110 2.13 -3.06 -17.12
C GLY A 110 2.50 -4.55 -17.12
N PRO A 111 1.70 -5.39 -17.82
CA PRO A 111 1.82 -6.86 -17.75
C PRO A 111 3.09 -7.42 -18.42
N SER A 112 3.72 -6.67 -19.32
CA SER A 112 4.97 -7.06 -19.97
C SER A 112 6.22 -6.64 -19.18
N GLY A 113 6.06 -5.80 -18.15
CA GLY A 113 7.16 -5.36 -17.31
C GLY A 113 7.51 -6.35 -16.20
N ARG A 114 8.46 -5.96 -15.34
CA ARG A 114 8.87 -6.80 -14.20
C ARG A 114 9.25 -5.99 -12.97
N ILE A 115 8.61 -6.29 -11.85
CA ILE A 115 8.91 -5.66 -10.57
C ILE A 115 9.52 -6.69 -9.61
N VAL A 116 10.62 -6.31 -8.97
CA VAL A 116 11.21 -7.07 -7.86
C VAL A 116 11.21 -6.21 -6.61
N GLY A 117 10.37 -6.55 -5.64
CA GLY A 117 10.37 -5.94 -4.32
C GLY A 117 11.16 -6.78 -3.33
N VAL A 118 11.90 -6.16 -2.42
CA VAL A 118 12.62 -6.84 -1.34
C VAL A 118 12.06 -6.40 0.00
N GLU A 119 11.55 -7.34 0.79
CA GLU A 119 10.89 -7.05 2.06
C GLU A 119 11.10 -8.19 3.08
N PRO A 120 11.84 -7.95 4.16
CA PRO A 120 12.08 -8.98 5.17
C PRO A 120 10.84 -9.25 6.04
N GLN A 121 9.98 -8.26 6.29
CA GLN A 121 8.91 -8.37 7.28
C GLN A 121 7.72 -9.20 6.75
N PRO A 122 7.39 -10.36 7.35
CA PRO A 122 6.33 -11.24 6.83
C PRO A 122 4.95 -10.57 6.76
N ARG A 123 4.59 -9.75 7.76
CA ARG A 123 3.31 -9.03 7.79
C ARG A 123 3.21 -8.03 6.64
N ALA A 124 4.27 -7.26 6.39
CA ALA A 124 4.33 -6.31 5.28
C ALA A 124 4.15 -7.04 3.94
N ARG A 125 4.90 -8.13 3.72
CA ARG A 125 4.78 -8.95 2.50
C ARG A 125 3.36 -9.44 2.23
N THR A 126 2.69 -9.99 3.24
CA THR A 126 1.30 -10.46 3.10
C THR A 126 0.36 -9.32 2.70
N ARG A 127 0.54 -8.14 3.29
CA ARG A 127 -0.27 -6.96 2.99
C ARG A 127 0.01 -6.41 1.60
N ALA A 128 1.28 -6.33 1.20
CA ALA A 128 1.69 -5.95 -0.14
C ALA A 128 1.12 -6.90 -1.20
N GLY A 129 1.19 -8.21 -0.97
CA GLY A 129 0.59 -9.21 -1.86
C GLY A 129 -0.91 -9.01 -2.04
N ARG A 130 -1.64 -8.71 -0.95
CA ARG A 130 -3.07 -8.39 -1.01
C ARG A 130 -3.34 -7.13 -1.83
N ASN A 131 -2.52 -6.10 -1.67
CA ASN A 131 -2.66 -4.83 -2.39
C ASN A 131 -2.30 -4.99 -3.88
N LEU A 132 -1.29 -5.78 -4.22
CA LEU A 132 -0.98 -6.15 -5.61
C LEU A 132 -2.13 -6.90 -6.27
N ALA A 133 -2.71 -7.89 -5.58
CA ALA A 133 -3.86 -8.63 -6.07
C ALA A 133 -5.08 -7.70 -6.32
N ALA A 134 -5.31 -6.74 -5.43
CA ALA A 134 -6.42 -5.77 -5.57
C ALA A 134 -6.31 -4.88 -6.81
N ASN A 135 -5.11 -4.77 -7.40
CA ASN A 135 -4.83 -3.98 -8.60
C ASN A 135 -4.47 -4.85 -9.82
N GLY A 136 -4.61 -6.18 -9.74
CA GLY A 136 -4.24 -7.08 -10.83
C GLY A 136 -2.75 -7.06 -11.17
N ALA A 137 -1.91 -6.65 -10.21
CA ALA A 137 -0.49 -6.37 -10.41
C ALA A 137 0.45 -7.49 -9.90
N GLY A 138 -0.13 -8.64 -9.50
CA GLY A 138 0.63 -9.75 -8.93
C GLY A 138 1.46 -10.53 -9.95
N ALA A 139 1.00 -10.65 -11.20
CA ALA A 139 1.65 -11.50 -12.20
C ALA A 139 3.04 -11.00 -12.60
N GLN A 140 3.22 -9.69 -12.68
CA GLN A 140 4.49 -9.04 -13.03
C GLN A 140 5.38 -8.72 -11.81
N THR A 141 4.93 -9.03 -10.59
CA THR A 141 5.62 -8.60 -9.37
C THR A 141 6.09 -9.79 -8.53
N THR A 142 7.38 -9.82 -8.22
CA THR A 142 7.97 -10.78 -7.28
C THR A 142 8.41 -10.07 -6.01
N ILE A 143 7.99 -10.56 -4.84
CA ILE A 143 8.46 -10.05 -3.54
C ILE A 143 9.42 -11.07 -2.92
N VAL A 144 10.68 -10.66 -2.75
CA VAL A 144 11.74 -11.44 -2.14
C VAL A 144 11.73 -11.24 -0.63
N ALA A 145 11.66 -12.35 0.11
CA ALA A 145 11.59 -12.41 1.57
C ALA A 145 12.96 -12.24 2.25
N LYS A 146 13.67 -11.14 1.96
CA LYS A 146 15.02 -10.86 2.46
C LYS A 146 15.17 -9.39 2.85
N ALA A 147 16.18 -9.09 3.65
CA ALA A 147 16.68 -7.73 3.81
C ALA A 147 17.75 -7.46 2.74
N LEU A 148 17.88 -6.20 2.31
CA LEU A 148 18.99 -5.78 1.46
C LEU A 148 20.20 -5.41 2.31
N ALA A 149 21.37 -5.91 1.91
CA ALA A 149 22.64 -5.66 2.58
C ALA A 149 23.79 -5.75 1.56
N ALA A 150 24.98 -5.27 1.94
CA ALA A 150 26.17 -5.34 1.10
C ALA A 150 26.73 -6.76 0.94
N SER A 151 26.40 -7.66 1.85
CA SER A 151 26.81 -9.06 1.84
C SER A 151 25.72 -9.96 2.40
N ASP A 152 25.77 -11.24 2.04
CA ASP A 152 24.88 -12.26 2.59
C ASP A 152 25.11 -12.45 4.09
N GLY A 153 24.02 -12.73 4.81
CA GLY A 153 24.06 -12.94 6.25
C GLY A 153 22.66 -13.14 6.83
N ARG A 154 22.61 -13.35 8.14
CA ARG A 154 21.37 -13.40 8.91
C ARG A 154 21.51 -12.50 10.13
N THR A 155 20.44 -11.77 10.42
CA THR A 155 20.34 -10.97 11.64
C THR A 155 18.90 -10.99 12.14
N THR A 156 18.70 -10.60 13.38
CA THR A 156 17.37 -10.48 13.97
C THR A 156 16.72 -9.21 13.45
N MET A 157 15.50 -9.33 12.93
CA MET A 157 14.69 -8.18 12.58
C MET A 157 14.16 -7.52 13.86
N ALA A 158 14.59 -6.29 14.14
CA ALA A 158 13.99 -5.48 15.18
C ALA A 158 12.56 -5.11 14.77
N TRP A 159 11.62 -5.21 15.70
CA TRP A 159 10.30 -4.64 15.49
C TRP A 159 10.38 -3.13 15.66
N ALA A 160 9.58 -2.39 14.88
CA ALA A 160 9.34 -1.00 15.18
C ALA A 160 8.88 -0.89 16.64
N PRO A 161 9.41 0.07 17.42
CA PRO A 161 8.91 0.34 18.76
C PRO A 161 7.39 0.48 18.75
N VAL A 162 6.73 0.06 19.83
CA VAL A 162 5.27 0.18 19.97
C VAL A 162 4.82 1.65 19.94
N ASP A 163 5.78 2.53 20.17
CA ASP A 163 5.78 3.96 20.37
C ASP A 163 6.55 4.70 19.26
N ASN A 164 6.47 4.22 18.02
CA ASN A 164 6.87 5.02 16.86
C ASN A 164 5.85 6.17 16.67
N PRO A 165 6.20 7.43 16.97
CA PRO A 165 5.26 8.55 17.01
C PRO A 165 4.64 8.89 15.66
#